data_AF-A0A328PYR8-F1
#
_entry.id   AF-A0A328PYR8-F1
#
_cell.length_a   1.000
_cell.length_b   1.000
_cell.length_c   1.000
_cell.angle_alpha   90.00
_cell.angle_beta   90.00
_cell.angle_gamma   90.00
#
_symmetry.space_group_name_H-M   'P 1'
#
loop_
_entity.id
_entity.type
_entity.pdbx_description
1 polymer ?
#
loop_
_entity_poly.entity_id
_entity_poly.type
_entity_poly.pdbx_seq_one_letter_code
_entity_poly.pdbx_strand_id
1 'polypeptide(L)'
;MILLRPFVIFITFILSYIPILQFIGLALLFFIYHVLIRNRNFHIKKMKEVYSSNNLDFPNIKEKSPLIWLFVYIASFLIINIFYLYLSQQISSLSFEELENFVLPNWQIYLFLGSFIMSWISYATIINRIDKDQWQLQESEITHKIVKNRFIKLRDGNVAMFLRIITLDIYQWFLLFFLLRETTIHYFEDGTATGRYTQLIKTQKVEKTDQNSQEKFENKEEETLQQKLIEKIKNTEENERYSIIFSELTSLEDKQKAKEVLDELYEKNYIKREQYEKLLEFL
;
A
#
# COMPACT_ATOMS: atom_id res chain seq x y z
N MET A 1 14.20 12.72 3.20
CA MET A 1 13.64 11.71 4.14
C MET A 1 13.73 10.27 3.65
N ILE A 2 13.56 9.98 2.35
CA ILE A 2 13.56 8.60 1.81
C ILE A 2 14.89 7.86 2.07
N LEU A 3 16.04 8.54 1.98
CA LEU A 3 17.36 7.95 2.29
C LEU A 3 17.70 7.88 3.79
N LEU A 4 17.09 8.74 4.62
CA LEU A 4 17.36 8.80 6.05
C LEU A 4 16.85 7.53 6.76
N ARG A 5 15.72 6.98 6.32
CA ARG A 5 15.08 5.80 6.95
C ARG A 5 15.92 4.51 6.76
N PRO A 6 16.37 4.16 5.54
CA PRO A 6 17.39 3.15 5.33
C PRO A 6 18.65 3.30 6.19
N PHE A 7 19.15 4.52 6.31
CA PHE A 7 20.37 4.80 7.04
C PHE A 7 20.18 4.57 8.55
N VAL A 8 19.01 4.93 9.09
CA VAL A 8 18.63 4.62 10.49
C VAL A 8 18.63 3.10 10.73
N ILE A 9 18.12 2.29 9.79
CA ILE A 9 18.12 0.83 9.91
C ILE A 9 19.55 0.28 9.91
N PHE A 10 20.41 0.79 9.02
CA PHE A 10 21.81 0.38 8.94
C PHE A 10 22.60 0.74 10.21
N ILE A 11 22.41 1.95 10.74
CA ILE A 11 23.00 2.35 12.03
C ILE A 11 22.49 1.44 13.14
N THR A 12 21.18 1.20 13.18
CA THR A 12 20.57 0.38 14.23
C THR A 12 21.09 -1.05 14.19
N PHE A 13 21.24 -1.61 12.98
CA PHE A 13 21.90 -2.89 12.76
C PHE A 13 23.29 -2.89 13.38
N ILE A 14 24.17 -1.96 13.00
CA ILE A 14 25.53 -1.87 13.57
C ILE A 14 25.51 -1.79 15.10
N LEU A 15 24.67 -0.92 15.67
CA LEU A 15 24.55 -0.75 17.13
C LEU A 15 24.11 -2.04 17.83
N SER A 16 23.30 -2.88 17.18
CA SER A 16 22.78 -4.13 17.75
C SER A 16 23.86 -5.21 17.89
N TYR A 17 24.96 -5.13 17.13
CA TYR A 17 26.09 -6.07 17.20
C TYR A 17 27.27 -5.54 18.03
N ILE A 18 27.21 -4.30 18.51
CA ILE A 18 28.21 -3.75 19.44
C ILE A 18 27.73 -4.05 20.88
N PRO A 19 28.43 -4.89 21.67
CA PRO A 19 27.91 -5.37 22.96
C PRO A 19 27.43 -4.27 23.93
N ILE A 20 28.18 -3.16 24.03
CA ILE A 20 27.82 -2.03 24.92
C ILE A 20 26.59 -1.27 24.41
N LEU A 21 26.34 -1.28 23.10
CA LEU A 21 25.27 -0.52 22.43
C LEU A 21 24.07 -1.40 22.04
N GLN A 22 24.14 -2.71 22.30
CA GLN A 22 23.12 -3.69 21.91
C GLN A 22 21.73 -3.32 22.44
N PHE A 23 21.64 -2.79 23.67
CA PHE A 23 20.38 -2.33 24.24
C PHE A 23 19.77 -1.15 23.47
N ILE A 24 20.60 -0.25 22.97
CA ILE A 24 20.17 0.87 22.13
C ILE A 24 19.69 0.32 20.78
N GLY A 25 20.44 -0.61 20.19
CA GLY A 25 20.04 -1.31 18.96
C GLY A 25 18.67 -1.99 19.08
N LEU A 26 18.44 -2.73 20.17
CA LEU A 26 17.16 -3.39 20.47
C LEU A 26 16.01 -2.40 20.72
N ALA A 27 16.26 -1.31 21.46
CA ALA A 27 15.27 -0.26 21.68
C ALA A 27 14.84 0.38 20.35
N LEU A 28 15.81 0.69 19.49
CA LEU A 28 15.57 1.21 18.15
C LEU A 28 14.86 0.20 17.24
N LEU A 29 15.17 -1.09 17.35
CA LEU A 29 14.46 -2.16 16.63
C LEU A 29 12.97 -2.15 16.96
N PHE A 30 12.62 -2.15 18.25
CA PHE A 30 11.22 -2.10 18.68
C PHE A 30 10.56 -0.77 18.31
N PHE A 31 11.30 0.33 18.36
CA PHE A 31 10.82 1.63 17.89
C PHE A 31 10.48 1.63 16.41
N ILE A 32 11.30 0.98 15.56
CA ILE A 32 11.01 0.84 14.13
C ILE A 32 9.70 0.09 13.90
N TYR A 33 9.48 -1.03 14.60
CA TYR A 33 8.20 -1.76 14.53
C TYR A 33 7.03 -0.90 15.00
N HIS A 34 7.20 -0.17 16.10
CA HIS A 34 6.19 0.76 16.59
C HIS A 34 5.81 1.80 15.53
N VAL A 35 6.81 2.40 14.87
CA VAL A 35 6.60 3.39 13.80
C VAL A 35 5.91 2.76 12.59
N LEU A 36 6.31 1.57 12.16
CA LEU A 36 5.65 0.86 11.04
C LEU A 36 4.18 0.58 11.33
N ILE A 37 3.87 0.07 12.52
CA ILE A 37 2.49 -0.19 12.98
C ILE A 37 1.69 1.11 13.02
N ARG A 38 2.27 2.17 13.59
CA ARG A 38 1.61 3.48 13.68
C ARG A 38 1.31 4.05 12.30
N ASN A 39 2.26 3.97 11.37
CA ASN A 39 2.10 4.45 10.01
C ASN A 39 1.01 3.66 9.26
N ARG A 40 1.00 2.32 9.38
CA ARG A 40 -0.06 1.46 8.82
C ARG A 40 -1.44 1.86 9.35
N ASN A 41 -1.56 2.07 10.66
CA ASN A 41 -2.84 2.48 11.26
C ASN A 41 -3.30 3.86 10.79
N PHE A 42 -2.38 4.80 10.68
CA PHE A 42 -2.66 6.14 10.17
C PHE A 42 -3.09 6.09 8.70
N HIS A 43 -2.35 5.35 7.87
CA HIS A 43 -2.63 5.15 6.46
C HIS A 43 -4.02 4.58 6.22
N ILE A 44 -4.36 3.46 6.88
CA ILE A 44 -5.70 2.86 6.79
C ILE A 44 -6.80 3.82 7.21
N LYS A 45 -6.59 4.60 8.28
CA LYS A 45 -7.55 5.62 8.69
C LYS A 45 -7.77 6.66 7.59
N LYS A 46 -6.71 7.12 6.94
CA LYS A 46 -6.79 8.10 5.85
C LYS A 46 -7.42 7.54 4.59
N MET A 47 -7.09 6.30 4.24
CA MET A 47 -7.68 5.70 3.05
C MET A 47 -9.16 5.38 3.24
N LYS A 48 -9.60 5.06 4.45
CA LYS A 48 -11.05 5.00 4.74
C LYS A 48 -11.76 6.33 4.50
N GLU A 49 -11.17 7.45 4.89
CA GLU A 49 -11.73 8.79 4.62
C GLU A 49 -11.89 8.99 3.10
N VAL A 50 -10.90 8.57 2.30
CA VAL A 50 -10.96 8.64 0.83
C VAL A 50 -12.01 7.70 0.24
N TYR A 51 -12.02 6.43 0.63
CA TYR A 51 -12.97 5.45 0.11
C TYR A 51 -14.42 5.84 0.45
N SER A 52 -14.69 6.23 1.70
CA SER A 52 -16.01 6.69 2.13
C SER A 52 -16.44 7.95 1.40
N SER A 53 -15.53 8.88 1.10
CA SER A 53 -15.87 10.11 0.37
C SER A 53 -16.21 9.85 -1.10
N ASN A 54 -15.62 8.80 -1.69
CA ASN A 54 -15.81 8.41 -3.08
C ASN A 54 -16.84 7.27 -3.26
N ASN A 55 -17.56 6.87 -2.21
CA ASN A 55 -18.49 5.73 -2.21
C ASN A 55 -17.85 4.41 -2.72
N LEU A 56 -16.60 4.16 -2.35
CA LEU A 56 -15.87 2.94 -2.69
C LEU A 56 -15.89 1.94 -1.53
N ASP A 57 -15.94 0.64 -1.86
CA ASP A 57 -15.88 -0.42 -0.87
C ASP A 57 -14.46 -0.57 -0.31
N PHE A 58 -14.33 -0.39 1.00
CA PHE A 58 -13.04 -0.55 1.67
C PHE A 58 -12.71 -2.04 1.85
N PRO A 59 -11.49 -2.50 1.53
CA PRO A 59 -11.11 -3.90 1.67
C PRO A 59 -11.23 -4.38 3.13
N ASN A 60 -11.52 -5.67 3.32
CA ASN A 60 -11.68 -6.27 4.65
C ASN A 60 -10.36 -6.40 5.42
N ILE A 61 -9.89 -5.27 5.95
CA ILE A 61 -8.67 -5.16 6.75
C ILE A 61 -9.05 -4.98 8.21
N LYS A 62 -8.55 -5.85 9.09
CA LYS A 62 -8.93 -5.76 10.52
C LYS A 62 -8.38 -4.46 11.12
N GLU A 63 -9.24 -3.71 11.78
CA GLU A 63 -8.93 -2.37 12.31
C GLU A 63 -8.09 -2.39 13.59
N LYS A 64 -8.20 -3.48 14.36
CA LYS A 64 -7.53 -3.59 15.67
C LYS A 64 -6.03 -3.38 15.51
N SER A 65 -5.52 -2.39 16.26
CA SER A 65 -4.10 -2.05 16.28
C SER A 65 -3.26 -3.27 16.68
N PRO A 66 -2.23 -3.65 15.90
CA PRO A 66 -1.35 -4.77 16.23
C PRO A 66 -0.34 -4.44 17.34
N LEU A 67 -0.44 -3.29 18.01
CA LEU A 67 0.46 -2.90 19.11
C LEU A 67 0.46 -3.91 20.26
N ILE A 68 -0.66 -4.57 20.54
CA ILE A 68 -0.70 -5.61 21.58
C ILE A 68 0.29 -6.74 21.28
N TRP A 69 0.43 -7.12 20.00
CA TRP A 69 1.39 -8.13 19.57
C TRP A 69 2.82 -7.63 19.69
N LEU A 70 3.08 -6.33 19.48
CA LEU A 70 4.40 -5.75 19.74
C LEU A 70 4.78 -5.84 21.22
N PHE A 71 3.86 -5.54 22.13
CA PHE A 71 4.13 -5.68 23.57
C PHE A 71 4.35 -7.14 23.99
N VAL A 72 3.53 -8.06 23.47
CA VAL A 72 3.72 -9.51 23.70
C VAL A 72 5.07 -9.97 23.16
N TYR A 73 5.48 -9.48 21.99
CA TYR A 73 6.77 -9.78 21.38
C TYR A 73 7.94 -9.27 22.26
N ILE A 74 7.88 -8.01 22.70
CA ILE A 74 8.89 -7.43 23.60
C ILE A 74 8.98 -8.21 24.91
N ALA A 75 7.84 -8.52 25.54
CA ALA A 75 7.81 -9.26 26.80
C ALA A 75 8.40 -10.66 26.64
N SER A 76 8.01 -11.38 25.58
CA SER A 76 8.54 -12.72 25.26
C SER A 76 10.05 -12.66 25.02
N PHE A 77 10.52 -11.67 24.27
CA PHE A 77 11.94 -11.45 24.01
C PHE A 77 12.73 -11.17 25.30
N LEU A 78 12.22 -10.30 26.17
CA LEU A 78 12.87 -10.00 27.45
C LEU A 78 12.96 -11.23 28.36
N ILE A 79 11.88 -12.03 28.46
CA ILE A 79 11.88 -13.26 29.24
C ILE A 79 12.96 -14.22 28.71
N ILE A 80 13.02 -14.44 27.39
CA ILE A 80 14.05 -15.30 26.77
C ILE A 80 15.45 -14.77 27.07
N ASN A 81 15.69 -13.46 26.98
CA ASN A 81 17.02 -12.88 27.22
C ASN A 81 17.44 -12.97 28.69
N ILE A 82 16.56 -12.63 29.62
CA ILE A 82 16.83 -12.76 31.07
C ILE A 82 17.11 -14.22 31.40
N PHE A 83 16.31 -15.13 30.85
CA PHE A 83 16.46 -16.55 31.07
C PHE A 83 17.75 -17.10 30.45
N TYR A 84 18.14 -16.64 29.26
CA TYR A 84 19.42 -16.96 28.64
C TYR A 84 20.61 -16.49 29.50
N LEU A 85 20.57 -15.25 30.01
CA LEU A 85 21.62 -14.73 30.89
C LEU A 85 21.73 -15.54 32.18
N TYR A 86 20.59 -15.88 32.78
CA TYR A 86 20.53 -16.71 33.97
C TYR A 86 21.13 -18.10 33.72
N LEU A 87 20.72 -18.78 32.64
CA LEU A 87 21.27 -20.09 32.28
C LEU A 87 22.75 -20.02 31.92
N SER A 88 23.18 -19.00 31.20
CA SER A 88 24.58 -18.83 30.82
C SER A 88 25.46 -18.67 32.05
N GLN A 89 25.03 -17.88 33.04
CA GLN A 89 25.74 -17.76 34.31
C GLN A 89 25.75 -19.09 35.09
N GLN A 90 24.61 -19.78 35.15
CA GLN A 90 24.50 -21.06 35.83
C GLN A 90 25.45 -22.07 35.20
N ILE A 91 25.41 -22.26 33.88
CA ILE A 91 26.25 -23.21 33.14
C ILE A 91 27.74 -22.83 33.25
N SER A 92 28.09 -21.54 33.17
CA SER A 92 29.48 -21.09 33.27
C SER A 92 30.09 -21.30 34.66
N SER A 93 29.26 -21.44 35.69
CA SER A 93 29.70 -21.68 37.06
C SER A 93 29.89 -23.16 37.41
N LEU A 94 29.42 -24.07 36.54
CA LEU A 94 29.52 -25.52 36.76
C LEU A 94 30.88 -26.04 36.32
N SER A 95 31.41 -27.00 37.07
CA SER A 95 32.54 -27.82 36.65
C SER A 95 32.14 -28.81 35.54
N PHE A 96 33.12 -29.43 34.88
CA PHE A 96 32.87 -30.34 33.77
C PHE A 96 32.05 -31.58 34.20
N GLU A 97 32.29 -32.12 35.40
CA GLU A 97 31.55 -33.26 35.96
C GLU A 97 30.09 -32.90 36.34
N GLU A 98 29.85 -31.66 36.80
CA GLU A 98 28.51 -31.18 37.10
C GLU A 98 27.70 -30.89 35.84
N LEU A 99 28.38 -30.50 34.76
CA LEU A 99 27.76 -30.19 33.46
C LEU A 99 27.21 -31.46 32.79
N GLU A 100 27.89 -32.61 32.97
CA GLU A 100 27.43 -33.92 32.48
C GLU A 100 26.12 -34.36 33.16
N ASN A 101 25.94 -33.99 34.43
CA ASN A 101 24.75 -34.32 35.22
C ASN A 101 23.71 -33.18 35.26
N PHE A 102 23.92 -32.09 34.52
CA PHE A 102 23.07 -30.93 34.57
C PHE A 102 21.73 -31.19 33.87
N VAL A 103 20.63 -31.15 34.64
CA VAL A 103 19.27 -31.25 34.12
C VAL A 103 18.53 -29.96 34.41
N LEU A 104 18.02 -29.34 33.35
CA LEU A 104 17.18 -28.16 33.45
C LEU A 104 15.81 -28.52 34.07
N PRO A 105 15.36 -27.79 35.11
CA PRO A 105 14.01 -27.97 35.65
C PRO A 105 12.92 -27.82 34.58
N ASN A 106 11.90 -28.69 34.60
CA ASN A 106 10.83 -28.70 33.59
C ASN A 106 10.12 -27.34 33.43
N TRP A 107 9.88 -26.61 34.51
CA TRP A 107 9.23 -25.30 34.45
C TRP A 107 10.03 -24.28 33.63
N GLN A 108 11.36 -24.38 33.67
CA GLN A 108 12.26 -23.52 32.91
C GLN A 108 12.19 -23.84 31.41
N ILE A 109 12.14 -25.12 31.06
CA ILE A 109 11.93 -25.59 29.68
C ILE A 109 10.59 -25.08 29.15
N TYR A 110 9.51 -25.20 29.92
CA TYR A 110 8.18 -24.71 29.52
C TYR A 110 8.15 -23.18 29.38
N LEU A 111 8.80 -22.45 30.28
CA LEU A 111 8.88 -20.98 30.20
C LEU A 111 9.64 -20.55 28.93
N PHE A 112 10.76 -21.20 28.62
CA PHE A 112 11.54 -20.92 27.42
C PHE A 112 10.75 -21.23 26.15
N LEU A 113 10.21 -22.45 26.05
CA LEU A 113 9.45 -22.89 24.87
C LEU A 113 8.17 -22.05 24.67
N GLY A 114 7.44 -21.78 25.76
CA GLY A 114 6.26 -20.94 25.75
C GLY A 114 6.59 -19.51 25.28
N SER A 115 7.64 -18.92 25.83
CA SER A 115 8.10 -17.59 25.40
C SER A 115 8.59 -17.58 23.95
N PHE A 116 9.25 -18.64 23.50
CA PHE A 116 9.68 -18.79 22.10
C PHE A 116 8.49 -18.85 21.15
N ILE A 117 7.48 -19.68 21.45
CA ILE A 117 6.25 -19.79 20.66
C ILE A 117 5.50 -18.45 20.65
N MET A 118 5.38 -17.78 21.80
CA MET A 118 4.73 -16.47 21.89
C MET A 118 5.49 -15.40 21.09
N SER A 119 6.82 -15.41 21.14
CA SER A 119 7.69 -14.56 20.33
C SER A 119 7.46 -14.81 18.84
N TRP A 120 7.38 -16.08 18.42
CA TRP A 120 7.09 -16.45 17.03
C TRP A 120 5.72 -15.94 16.57
N ILE A 121 4.66 -16.28 17.30
CA ILE A 121 3.28 -15.92 16.95
C ILE A 121 3.14 -14.40 16.88
N SER A 122 3.66 -13.70 17.87
CA SER A 122 3.59 -12.23 17.93
C SER A 122 4.37 -11.58 16.79
N TYR A 123 5.60 -12.02 16.53
CA TYR A 123 6.41 -11.54 15.39
C TYR A 123 5.72 -11.78 14.05
N ALA A 124 5.30 -13.02 13.78
CA ALA A 124 4.63 -13.37 12.53
C ALA A 124 3.35 -12.56 12.34
N THR A 125 2.60 -12.34 13.43
CA THR A 125 1.40 -11.50 13.42
C THR A 125 1.76 -10.05 13.10
N ILE A 126 2.80 -9.47 13.71
CA ILE A 126 3.23 -8.09 13.42
C ILE A 126 3.58 -7.93 11.93
N ILE A 127 4.39 -8.84 11.38
CA ILE A 127 4.79 -8.78 9.97
C ILE A 127 3.58 -8.91 9.05
N ASN A 128 2.72 -9.91 9.28
CA ASN A 128 1.50 -10.08 8.49
C ASN A 128 0.61 -8.82 8.54
N ARG A 129 0.55 -8.14 9.69
CA ARG A 129 -0.25 -6.92 9.87
C ARG A 129 0.33 -5.69 9.21
N ILE A 130 1.65 -5.60 9.12
CA ILE A 130 2.32 -4.50 8.44
C ILE A 130 2.28 -4.73 6.93
N ASP A 131 2.55 -5.95 6.47
CA ASP A 131 2.76 -6.25 5.05
C ASP A 131 1.47 -6.65 4.34
N LYS A 132 0.77 -7.70 4.82
CA LYS A 132 -0.45 -8.21 4.16
C LYS A 132 -1.58 -7.19 4.14
N ASP A 133 -1.81 -6.50 5.25
CA ASP A 133 -2.88 -5.48 5.32
C ASP A 133 -2.60 -4.33 4.33
N GLN A 134 -1.34 -3.93 4.19
CA GLN A 134 -0.94 -2.86 3.28
C GLN A 134 -0.95 -3.31 1.81
N TRP A 135 -0.54 -4.55 1.55
CA TRP A 135 -0.66 -5.18 0.24
C TRP A 135 -2.12 -5.25 -0.22
N GLN A 136 -3.03 -5.73 0.65
CA GLN A 136 -4.46 -5.79 0.34
C GLN A 136 -5.05 -4.41 0.06
N LEU A 137 -4.62 -3.39 0.80
CA LEU A 137 -5.05 -2.03 0.58
C LEU A 137 -4.54 -1.49 -0.76
N GLN A 138 -3.26 -1.73 -1.08
CA GLN A 138 -2.68 -1.34 -2.35
C GLN A 138 -3.37 -1.99 -3.55
N GLU A 139 -3.73 -3.27 -3.46
CA GLU A 139 -4.49 -3.94 -4.52
C GLU A 139 -5.84 -3.27 -4.78
N SER A 140 -6.53 -2.90 -3.72
CA SER A 140 -7.80 -2.17 -3.82
C SER A 140 -7.57 -0.77 -4.41
N GLU A 141 -6.52 -0.06 -4.02
CA GLU A 141 -6.18 1.25 -4.54
C GLU A 141 -5.80 1.24 -6.02
N ILE A 142 -5.11 0.19 -6.48
CA ILE A 142 -4.80 -0.01 -7.91
C ILE A 142 -6.09 -0.27 -8.69
N THR A 143 -6.98 -1.09 -8.15
CA THR A 143 -8.29 -1.37 -8.77
C THR A 143 -9.11 -0.10 -8.96
N HIS A 144 -9.05 0.81 -7.98
CA HIS A 144 -9.73 2.10 -8.02
C HIS A 144 -8.90 3.24 -8.63
N LYS A 145 -7.75 2.95 -9.27
CA LYS A 145 -6.86 3.92 -9.92
C LYS A 145 -6.34 5.04 -9.01
N ILE A 146 -6.34 4.82 -7.69
CA ILE A 146 -5.74 5.73 -6.70
C ILE A 146 -4.21 5.68 -6.81
N VAL A 147 -3.68 4.47 -7.01
CA VAL A 147 -2.25 4.18 -7.15
C VAL A 147 -2.01 3.50 -8.50
N LYS A 148 -0.94 3.86 -9.20
CA LYS A 148 -0.65 3.31 -10.54
C LYS A 148 0.08 1.97 -10.52
N ASN A 149 0.93 1.75 -9.52
CA ASN A 149 1.86 0.63 -9.48
C ASN A 149 1.82 -0.11 -8.14
N ARG A 150 2.10 -1.41 -8.18
CA ARG A 150 2.33 -2.23 -6.99
C ARG A 150 3.76 -2.00 -6.49
N PHE A 151 3.90 -1.65 -5.22
CA PHE A 151 5.20 -1.42 -4.57
C PHE A 151 5.46 -2.45 -3.47
N ILE A 152 4.42 -2.84 -2.74
CA ILE A 152 4.51 -3.78 -1.62
C ILE A 152 4.53 -5.20 -2.17
N LYS A 153 5.52 -5.97 -1.75
CA LYS A 153 5.59 -7.40 -2.05
C LYS A 153 5.06 -8.18 -0.86
N LEU A 154 4.09 -9.06 -1.12
CA LEU A 154 3.51 -9.91 -0.08
C LEU A 154 4.55 -10.88 0.48
N ARG A 155 4.69 -10.88 1.81
CA ARG A 155 5.61 -11.73 2.58
C ARG A 155 4.83 -12.40 3.71
N ASP A 156 5.09 -13.68 3.91
CA ASP A 156 4.50 -14.43 5.02
C ASP A 156 5.34 -14.24 6.31
N GLY A 157 4.67 -13.87 7.41
CA GLY A 157 5.29 -13.64 8.70
C GLY A 157 5.96 -14.89 9.31
N ASN A 158 5.46 -16.09 9.04
CA ASN A 158 6.10 -17.34 9.49
C ASN A 158 7.39 -17.61 8.71
N VAL A 159 7.35 -17.41 7.38
CA VAL A 159 8.55 -17.52 6.55
C VAL A 159 9.59 -16.48 6.99
N ALA A 160 9.14 -15.26 7.30
CA ALA A 160 10.01 -14.22 7.82
C ALA A 160 10.66 -14.59 9.16
N MET A 161 9.91 -15.23 10.07
CA MET A 161 10.46 -15.72 11.35
C MET A 161 11.46 -16.85 11.15
N PHE A 162 11.15 -17.79 10.26
CA PHE A 162 12.05 -18.90 9.92
C PHE A 162 13.38 -18.40 9.32
N LEU A 163 13.31 -17.50 8.34
CA LEU A 163 14.50 -16.90 7.73
C LEU A 163 15.31 -16.09 8.74
N ARG A 164 14.63 -15.39 9.65
CA ARG A 164 15.27 -14.66 10.75
C ARG A 164 16.12 -15.60 11.63
N ILE A 165 15.59 -16.76 12.01
CA ILE A 165 16.32 -17.75 12.83
C ILE A 165 17.54 -18.28 12.06
N ILE A 166 17.36 -18.73 10.82
CA ILE A 166 18.45 -19.32 10.01
C ILE A 166 19.56 -18.30 9.72
N THR A 167 19.20 -17.04 9.57
CA THR A 167 20.16 -15.97 9.25
C THR A 167 20.67 -15.21 10.48
N LEU A 168 20.40 -15.71 11.70
CA LEU A 168 20.84 -15.08 12.95
C LEU A 168 20.47 -13.58 13.01
N ASP A 169 19.20 -13.29 12.76
CA ASP A 169 18.60 -11.96 12.73
C ASP A 169 19.01 -11.05 11.56
N ILE A 170 19.95 -11.42 10.69
CA ILE A 170 20.34 -10.59 9.54
C ILE A 170 19.15 -10.32 8.60
N TYR A 171 18.31 -11.34 8.35
CA TYR A 171 17.12 -11.18 7.51
C TYR A 171 16.11 -10.19 8.11
N GLN A 172 16.05 -10.02 9.44
CA GLN A 172 15.14 -9.08 10.08
C GLN A 172 15.45 -7.65 9.64
N TRP A 173 16.72 -7.28 9.58
CA TRP A 173 17.15 -5.94 9.17
C TRP A 173 16.90 -5.69 7.69
N PHE A 174 17.16 -6.71 6.86
CA PHE A 174 16.80 -6.69 5.45
C PHE A 174 15.30 -6.47 5.26
N LEU A 175 14.47 -7.25 5.97
CA LEU A 175 13.02 -7.13 5.92
C LEU A 175 12.55 -5.72 6.33
N LEU A 176 13.05 -5.19 7.44
CA LEU A 176 12.71 -3.84 7.90
C LEU A 176 13.08 -2.76 6.87
N PHE A 177 14.23 -2.92 6.21
CA PHE A 177 14.63 -2.02 5.13
C PHE A 177 13.63 -2.03 3.97
N PHE A 178 13.23 -3.21 3.50
CA PHE A 178 12.26 -3.30 2.42
C PHE A 178 10.88 -2.79 2.84
N LEU A 179 10.39 -3.15 4.02
CA LEU A 179 9.10 -2.69 4.53
C LEU A 179 9.06 -1.16 4.63
N LEU A 180 10.08 -0.54 5.23
CA LEU A 180 10.13 0.92 5.35
C LEU A 180 10.22 1.59 3.98
N ARG A 181 11.01 1.05 3.05
CA ARG A 181 11.15 1.61 1.71
C ARG A 181 9.84 1.51 0.93
N GLU A 182 9.26 0.32 0.85
CA GLU A 182 8.06 0.03 0.04
C GLU A 182 6.85 0.80 0.57
N THR A 183 6.59 0.76 1.88
CA THR A 183 5.49 1.53 2.48
C THR A 183 5.69 3.03 2.32
N THR A 184 6.92 3.54 2.38
CA THR A 184 7.18 4.97 2.16
C THR A 184 6.85 5.37 0.72
N ILE A 185 7.31 4.61 -0.28
CA ILE A 185 7.02 4.88 -1.69
C ILE A 185 5.52 4.84 -1.93
N HIS A 186 4.84 3.84 -1.39
CA HIS A 186 3.40 3.70 -1.46
C HIS A 186 2.67 4.92 -0.89
N TYR A 187 3.02 5.36 0.31
CA TYR A 187 2.43 6.55 0.95
C TYR A 187 2.73 7.88 0.23
N PHE A 188 3.82 7.93 -0.55
CA PHE A 188 4.09 9.08 -1.40
C PHE A 188 3.18 9.09 -2.63
N GLU A 189 2.96 7.92 -3.24
CA GLU A 189 2.14 7.78 -4.45
C GLU A 189 0.65 8.04 -4.17
N ASP A 190 0.10 7.48 -3.09
CA ASP A 190 -1.31 7.71 -2.70
C ASP A 190 -1.55 9.11 -2.08
N GLY A 191 -0.47 9.87 -1.84
CA GLY A 191 -0.53 11.22 -1.31
C GLY A 191 -0.77 11.32 0.21
N THR A 192 -0.79 10.22 0.95
CA THR A 192 -0.96 10.22 2.42
C THR A 192 0.26 10.80 3.14
N ALA A 193 1.47 10.62 2.62
CA ALA A 193 2.69 11.22 3.16
C ALA A 193 2.82 12.73 2.85
N THR A 194 2.22 13.19 1.74
CA THR A 194 2.32 14.58 1.26
C THR A 194 1.09 15.43 1.60
N GLY A 195 0.02 14.81 2.13
CA GLY A 195 -1.27 15.47 2.37
C GLY A 195 -2.12 15.64 1.10
N ARG A 196 -1.61 15.23 -0.06
CA ARG A 196 -2.33 15.29 -1.35
C ARG A 196 -3.53 14.33 -1.41
N TYR A 197 -3.63 13.36 -0.51
CA TYR A 197 -4.82 12.51 -0.37
C TYR A 197 -6.12 13.33 -0.16
N THR A 198 -6.02 14.55 0.38
CA THR A 198 -7.16 15.47 0.53
C THR A 198 -7.72 15.95 -0.82
N GLN A 199 -6.92 15.96 -1.89
CA GLN A 199 -7.38 16.25 -3.24
C GLN A 199 -8.28 15.11 -3.74
N LEU A 200 -7.92 13.85 -3.48
CA LEU A 200 -8.74 12.67 -3.79
C LEU A 200 -10.09 12.65 -3.06
N ILE A 201 -10.24 13.39 -1.96
CA ILE A 201 -11.52 13.61 -1.27
C ILE A 201 -12.38 14.68 -1.95
N LYS A 202 -11.73 15.68 -2.57
CA LYS A 202 -12.39 16.88 -3.12
C LYS A 202 -12.77 16.75 -4.60
N THR A 203 -12.00 16.00 -5.40
CA THR A 203 -12.20 15.93 -6.86
C THR A 203 -13.62 15.45 -7.22
N GLN A 204 -14.18 14.49 -6.49
CA GLN A 204 -15.57 14.05 -6.74
C GLN A 204 -16.66 14.86 -6.04
N LYS A 205 -16.34 15.70 -5.04
CA LYS A 205 -17.36 16.62 -4.51
C LYS A 205 -17.69 17.72 -5.51
N VAL A 206 -16.73 18.14 -6.31
CA VAL A 206 -16.98 19.09 -7.42
C VAL A 206 -17.84 18.40 -8.49
N GLU A 207 -17.48 17.17 -8.90
CA GLU A 207 -18.30 16.39 -9.86
C GLU A 207 -19.71 16.06 -9.33
N LYS A 208 -19.89 15.76 -8.04
CA LYS A 208 -21.22 15.51 -7.44
C LYS A 208 -22.03 16.79 -7.20
N THR A 209 -21.39 17.96 -7.08
CA THR A 209 -22.13 19.24 -6.98
C THR A 209 -22.60 19.69 -8.36
N ASP A 210 -21.83 19.40 -9.41
CA ASP A 210 -22.23 19.64 -10.81
C ASP A 210 -23.29 18.61 -11.29
N GLN A 211 -23.34 17.40 -10.72
CA GLN A 211 -24.41 16.42 -11.00
C GLN A 211 -25.72 16.66 -10.24
N ASN A 212 -25.69 17.31 -9.07
CA ASN A 212 -26.91 17.66 -8.30
C ASN A 212 -27.53 19.01 -8.70
N SER A 213 -26.96 19.70 -9.70
CA SER A 213 -27.54 20.93 -10.27
C SER A 213 -28.04 20.76 -11.71
N GLN A 214 -28.22 19.52 -12.18
CA GLN A 214 -28.82 19.21 -13.48
C GLN A 214 -30.25 18.62 -13.43
N GLU A 215 -30.92 18.58 -12.28
CA GLU A 215 -32.37 18.38 -12.23
C GLU A 215 -33.12 19.72 -12.26
N LYS A 216 -33.05 20.41 -13.41
CA LYS A 216 -34.02 21.41 -13.93
C LYS A 216 -33.42 22.21 -15.10
N PHE A 217 -33.06 21.55 -16.19
CA PHE A 217 -32.93 22.20 -17.50
C PHE A 217 -33.29 21.23 -18.63
N GLU A 218 -34.43 20.52 -18.48
CA GLU A 218 -35.10 19.94 -19.65
C GLU A 218 -35.70 21.08 -20.49
N ASN A 219 -35.01 21.43 -21.58
CA ASN A 219 -35.56 21.80 -22.91
C ASN A 219 -34.69 22.74 -23.77
N LYS A 220 -33.37 22.86 -23.57
CA LYS A 220 -32.52 23.69 -24.47
C LYS A 220 -31.07 23.22 -24.71
N GLU A 221 -30.80 21.91 -24.83
CA GLU A 221 -29.44 21.40 -25.16
C GLU A 221 -29.36 20.53 -26.42
N GLU A 222 -30.30 20.64 -27.36
CA GLU A 222 -30.24 19.90 -28.64
C GLU A 222 -29.44 20.62 -29.75
N GLU A 223 -28.90 21.83 -29.52
CA GLU A 223 -28.19 22.61 -30.56
C GLU A 223 -26.64 22.67 -30.45
N THR A 224 -25.99 22.02 -29.47
CA THR A 224 -24.56 22.33 -29.17
C THR A 224 -23.54 21.19 -29.22
N LEU A 225 -23.88 19.96 -29.63
CA LEU A 225 -22.86 18.92 -29.85
C LEU A 225 -22.17 19.08 -31.23
N GLN A 226 -22.97 19.37 -32.25
CA GLN A 226 -22.54 19.58 -33.64
C GLN A 226 -21.62 20.80 -33.79
N GLN A 227 -22.03 21.93 -33.20
CA GLN A 227 -21.24 23.17 -33.26
C GLN A 227 -19.91 23.05 -32.51
N LYS A 228 -19.90 22.37 -31.35
CA LYS A 228 -18.68 22.12 -30.57
C LYS A 228 -17.70 21.20 -31.31
N LEU A 229 -18.17 20.17 -32.01
CA LEU A 229 -17.31 19.31 -32.83
C LEU A 229 -16.69 20.09 -34.00
N ILE A 230 -17.51 20.87 -34.71
CA ILE A 230 -17.05 21.68 -35.84
C ILE A 230 -16.01 22.72 -35.39
N GLU A 231 -16.22 23.37 -34.25
CA GLU A 231 -15.23 24.31 -33.68
C GLU A 231 -13.91 23.62 -33.28
N LYS A 232 -13.97 22.44 -32.64
CA LYS A 232 -12.77 21.66 -32.30
C LYS A 232 -11.99 21.21 -33.54
N ILE A 233 -12.67 20.87 -34.63
CA ILE A 233 -12.06 20.33 -35.85
C ILE A 233 -11.46 21.43 -36.73
N LYS A 234 -12.05 22.63 -36.75
CA LYS A 234 -11.66 23.74 -37.64
C LYS A 234 -10.21 24.21 -37.44
N ASN A 235 -9.68 24.10 -36.21
CA ASN A 235 -8.33 24.56 -35.85
C ASN A 235 -7.30 23.42 -35.66
N THR A 236 -7.67 22.19 -35.97
CA THR A 236 -6.83 21.00 -35.70
C THR A 236 -6.19 20.49 -37.01
N GLU A 237 -4.98 19.91 -36.93
CA GLU A 237 -4.28 19.31 -38.08
C GLU A 237 -5.01 18.07 -38.62
N GLU A 238 -4.95 17.81 -39.93
CA GLU A 238 -5.72 16.72 -40.60
C GLU A 238 -5.55 15.34 -39.93
N ASN A 239 -4.37 15.04 -39.38
CA ASN A 239 -4.09 13.75 -38.73
C ASN A 239 -4.77 13.60 -37.36
N GLU A 240 -5.01 14.70 -36.64
CA GLU A 240 -5.66 14.70 -35.33
C GLU A 240 -7.19 14.78 -35.46
N ARG A 241 -7.71 15.36 -36.55
CA ARG A 241 -9.15 15.46 -36.83
C ARG A 241 -9.84 14.09 -36.79
N TYR A 242 -9.24 13.08 -37.42
CA TYR A 242 -9.81 11.74 -37.48
C TYR A 242 -9.95 11.11 -36.08
N SER A 243 -8.94 11.24 -35.23
CA SER A 243 -8.93 10.68 -33.88
C SER A 243 -9.97 11.34 -32.97
N ILE A 244 -10.13 12.67 -33.10
CA ILE A 244 -11.14 13.42 -32.33
C ILE A 244 -12.54 13.01 -32.76
N ILE A 245 -12.79 12.96 -34.08
CA ILE A 245 -14.08 12.55 -34.64
C ILE A 245 -14.41 11.12 -34.20
N PHE A 246 -13.45 10.19 -34.28
CA PHE A 246 -13.63 8.83 -33.81
C PHE A 246 -13.99 8.75 -32.33
N SER A 247 -13.26 9.47 -31.46
CA SER A 247 -13.52 9.44 -30.01
C SER A 247 -14.89 9.99 -29.63
N GLU A 248 -15.32 11.07 -30.29
CA GLU A 248 -16.59 11.71 -29.97
C GLU A 248 -17.75 10.91 -30.55
N LEU A 249 -17.64 10.41 -31.78
CA LEU A 249 -18.70 9.59 -32.41
C LEU A 249 -18.89 8.24 -31.71
N THR A 250 -17.81 7.58 -31.26
CA THR A 250 -17.91 6.32 -30.51
C THR A 250 -18.37 6.49 -29.06
N SER A 251 -18.33 7.72 -28.54
CA SER A 251 -18.85 8.04 -27.21
C SER A 251 -20.38 8.28 -27.19
N LEU A 252 -21.01 8.41 -28.36
CA LEU A 252 -22.45 8.56 -28.48
C LEU A 252 -23.14 7.20 -28.32
N GLU A 253 -24.06 7.09 -27.35
CA GLU A 253 -24.87 5.88 -27.17
C GLU A 253 -25.89 5.67 -28.30
N ASP A 254 -26.29 6.75 -28.98
CA ASP A 254 -27.24 6.73 -30.09
C ASP A 254 -26.52 6.65 -31.45
N LYS A 255 -26.52 5.44 -32.02
CA LYS A 255 -25.92 5.15 -33.33
C LYS A 255 -26.54 5.94 -34.48
N GLN A 256 -27.82 6.27 -34.39
CA GLN A 256 -28.52 7.00 -35.45
C GLN A 256 -28.07 8.46 -35.48
N LYS A 257 -27.91 9.07 -34.30
CA LYS A 257 -27.34 10.43 -34.16
C LYS A 257 -25.86 10.48 -34.55
N ALA A 258 -25.08 9.46 -34.20
CA ALA A 258 -23.67 9.39 -34.62
C ALA A 258 -23.53 9.35 -36.15
N LYS A 259 -24.45 8.65 -36.83
CA LYS A 259 -24.51 8.62 -38.29
C LYS A 259 -24.89 9.97 -38.89
N GLU A 260 -25.90 10.66 -38.34
CA GLU A 260 -26.30 12.00 -38.79
C GLU A 260 -25.15 13.03 -38.69
N VAL A 261 -24.38 12.99 -37.59
CA VAL A 261 -23.20 13.86 -37.42
C VAL A 261 -22.08 13.49 -38.40
N LEU A 262 -21.89 12.20 -38.69
CA LEU A 262 -20.89 11.73 -39.65
C LEU A 262 -21.24 12.16 -41.09
N ASP A 263 -22.51 12.06 -41.49
CA ASP A 263 -23.02 12.48 -42.79
C ASP A 263 -22.78 13.99 -43.01
N GLU A 264 -23.05 14.81 -41.99
CA GLU A 264 -22.87 16.27 -42.07
C GLU A 264 -21.38 16.68 -42.11
N LEU A 265 -20.50 15.96 -41.40
CA LEU A 265 -19.05 16.17 -41.46
C LEU A 265 -18.48 15.85 -42.85
N TYR A 266 -19.07 14.86 -43.54
CA TYR A 266 -18.73 14.52 -44.92
C TYR A 266 -19.25 15.59 -45.90
N GLU A 267 -20.50 16.02 -45.77
CA GLU A 267 -21.08 17.07 -46.63
C GLU A 267 -20.31 18.40 -46.54
N LYS A 268 -19.81 18.74 -45.34
CA LYS A 268 -19.01 19.95 -45.11
C LYS A 268 -17.52 19.80 -45.43
N ASN A 269 -17.10 18.69 -46.06
CA ASN A 269 -15.72 18.38 -46.46
C ASN A 269 -14.70 18.35 -45.30
N TYR A 270 -15.11 18.04 -44.07
CA TYR A 270 -14.18 17.91 -42.94
C TYR A 270 -13.45 16.56 -42.89
N ILE A 271 -14.00 15.54 -43.56
CA ILE A 271 -13.46 14.18 -43.64
C ILE A 271 -13.38 13.71 -45.09
N LYS A 272 -12.36 12.92 -45.42
CA LYS A 272 -12.21 12.30 -46.74
C LYS A 272 -13.12 11.08 -46.84
N ARG A 273 -13.51 10.70 -48.06
CA ARG A 273 -14.37 9.53 -48.32
C ARG A 273 -13.86 8.24 -47.67
N GLU A 274 -12.55 7.99 -47.72
CA GLU A 274 -11.92 6.82 -47.06
C GLU A 274 -12.06 6.83 -45.53
N GLN A 275 -12.12 8.01 -44.90
CA GLN A 275 -12.30 8.16 -43.46
C GLN A 275 -13.77 8.01 -43.07
N TYR A 276 -14.68 8.55 -43.89
CA TYR A 276 -16.12 8.39 -43.74
C TYR A 276 -16.52 6.91 -43.80
N GLU A 277 -16.05 6.17 -44.80
CA GLU A 277 -16.36 4.75 -44.96
C GLU A 277 -15.85 3.91 -43.76
N LYS A 278 -14.66 4.21 -43.25
CA LYS A 278 -14.12 3.56 -42.03
C LYS A 278 -14.94 3.88 -40.78
N LEU A 279 -15.34 5.13 -40.59
CA LEU A 279 -16.15 5.53 -39.43
C LEU A 279 -17.54 4.92 -39.47
N LEU A 280 -18.12 4.79 -40.67
CA LEU A 280 -19.41 4.15 -40.87
C LEU A 280 -19.39 2.63 -40.61
N GLU A 281 -18.28 1.94 -40.87
CA GLU A 281 -18.12 0.53 -40.48
C GLU A 281 -18.04 0.32 -38.96
N PHE A 282 -17.60 1.34 -38.21
CA PHE A 282 -17.43 1.27 -36.75
C PHE A 282 -18.68 1.63 -35.95
N LEU A 283 -19.61 2.41 -36.53
CA LEU A 283 -20.88 2.82 -35.91
C LEU A 283 -21.95 1.72 -35.99
#